data_AF-A0A252B355-F1
#
_entry.id   AF-A0A252B355-F1
#
_cell.length_a   1.000
_cell.length_b   1.000
_cell.length_c   1.000
_cell.angle_alpha   90.00
_cell.angle_beta   90.00
_cell.angle_gamma   90.00
#
_symmetry.space_group_name_H-M   'P 1'
#
loop_
_entity.id
_entity.type
_entity.pdbx_description
1 polymer ?
#
loop_
_entity_poly.entity_id
_entity_poly.type
_entity_poly.pdbx_seq_one_letter_code
_entity_poly.pdbx_strand_id
1 'polypeptide(L)' 'MTRRNSLTDGERLGYVKRWVDTFRSEAEAARSLGMKRQQLNAMTNGDRPFSEKVLNAAGVKVFQPPPEYYPMDEI' A
#
# COMPACT_ATOMS: atom_id res chain seq x y z
N MET A 1 11.17 22.46 6.59
CA MET A 1 10.75 21.05 6.42
C MET A 1 9.25 21.02 6.20
N THR A 2 8.79 20.82 4.96
CA THR A 2 7.37 20.71 4.64
C THR A 2 6.86 19.37 5.17
N ARG A 3 5.94 19.39 6.15
CA ARG A 3 5.25 18.18 6.61
C ARG A 3 4.38 17.66 5.46
N ARG A 4 4.85 16.65 4.74
CA ARG A 4 4.03 15.95 3.73
C ARG A 4 3.17 14.93 4.47
N ASN A 5 1.85 15.08 4.38
CA ASN A 5 0.89 14.12 4.92
C ASN A 5 0.67 12.90 4.00
N SER A 6 1.40 12.81 2.88
CA SER A 6 1.31 11.74 1.91
C SER A 6 2.67 11.10 1.67
N LEU A 7 2.72 9.77 1.79
CA LEU A 7 3.88 8.97 1.39
C LEU A 7 3.94 8.90 -0.14
N THR A 8 5.13 9.15 -0.68
CA THR A 8 5.46 8.92 -2.08
C THR A 8 5.50 7.42 -2.39
N ASP A 9 5.35 7.05 -3.67
CA ASP A 9 5.39 5.63 -4.06
C ASP A 9 6.74 4.96 -3.75
N GLY A 10 7.85 5.72 -3.79
CA GLY A 10 9.16 5.24 -3.37
C GLY A 10 9.24 4.93 -1.88
N GLU A 11 8.61 5.75 -1.03
CA GLU A 11 8.53 5.49 0.41
C GLU A 11 7.64 4.28 0.70
N ARG A 12 6.48 4.18 0.04
CA ARG A 12 5.58 3.00 0.14
C ARG A 12 6.31 1.73 -0.24
N LEU A 13 7.05 1.73 -1.35
CA LEU A 13 7.88 0.61 -1.77
C LEU A 13 8.92 0.23 -0.71
N GLY A 14 9.55 1.21 -0.06
CA GLY A 14 10.50 0.98 1.03
C GLY A 14 9.88 0.25 2.22
N TYR A 15 8.67 0.63 2.64
CA TYR A 15 7.93 -0.08 3.69
C TYR A 15 7.56 -1.50 3.28
N VAL A 16 7.04 -1.68 2.06
CA VAL A 16 6.64 -3.00 1.57
C VAL A 16 7.86 -3.92 1.44
N LYS A 17 8.99 -3.43 0.92
CA LYS A 17 10.24 -4.23 0.84
C LYS A 17 10.71 -4.65 2.23
N ARG A 18 10.76 -3.72 3.20
CA ARG A 18 11.14 -4.04 4.58
C ARG A 18 10.22 -5.08 5.20
N TRP A 19 8.92 -5.00 4.90
CA TRP A 19 7.95 -5.99 5.34
C TRP A 19 8.18 -7.35 4.67
N VAL A 20 8.40 -7.40 3.35
CA VAL A 20 8.72 -8.64 2.63
C VAL A 20 10.00 -9.28 3.17
N ASP A 21 11.01 -8.48 3.52
CA ASP A 21 12.29 -8.96 4.09
C ASP A 21 12.14 -9.64 5.46
N THR A 22 11.01 -9.44 6.16
CA THR A 22 10.72 -10.19 7.40
C THR A 22 10.33 -11.66 7.15
N PHE A 23 9.97 -11.99 5.91
CA PHE A 23 9.63 -13.35 5.49
C PHE A 23 10.81 -14.03 4.83
N ARG A 24 10.81 -15.36 4.81
CA ARG A 24 11.87 -16.13 4.11
C ARG A 24 11.80 -15.97 2.59
N SER A 25 10.63 -15.58 2.06
CA SER A 25 10.43 -15.34 0.63
C SER A 25 9.24 -14.43 0.35
N GLU A 26 9.26 -13.76 -0.81
CA GLU A 26 8.13 -12.97 -1.33
C GLU A 26 6.86 -13.83 -1.52
N ALA A 27 7.01 -15.13 -1.79
CA ALA A 27 5.89 -16.06 -1.88
C ALA A 27 5.19 -16.25 -0.52
N GLU A 28 5.95 -16.24 0.57
CA GLU A 28 5.44 -16.39 1.93
C GLU A 28 4.74 -15.10 2.40
N ALA A 29 5.33 -13.94 2.10
CA ALA A 29 4.70 -12.65 2.29
C ALA A 29 3.35 -12.57 1.55
N ALA A 30 3.31 -12.96 0.28
CA ALA A 30 2.07 -13.02 -0.50
C ALA A 30 1.03 -14.00 0.11
N ARG A 31 1.47 -15.17 0.60
CA ARG A 31 0.58 -16.14 1.28
C ARG A 31 -0.02 -15.59 2.56
N SER A 32 0.74 -14.81 3.35
CA SER A 32 0.22 -14.18 4.58
C SER A 32 -0.99 -13.28 4.30
N LEU A 33 -1.08 -12.73 3.10
CA LEU A 33 -2.18 -11.88 2.62
C LEU A 33 -3.22 -12.63 1.78
N GLY A 34 -3.07 -13.94 1.60
CA GLY A 34 -3.94 -14.75 0.76
C GLY A 34 -3.86 -14.40 -0.74
N MET A 35 -2.74 -13.83 -1.20
CA MET A 35 -2.54 -13.43 -2.60
C MET A 35 -1.46 -14.24 -3.31
N LYS A 36 -1.42 -14.15 -4.64
CA LYS A 36 -0.40 -14.81 -5.45
C LYS A 36 0.91 -14.01 -5.42
N ARG A 37 2.06 -14.69 -5.38
CA ARG A 37 3.39 -14.07 -5.48
C ARG A 37 3.50 -13.11 -6.67
N GLN A 38 2.98 -13.50 -7.84
CA GLN A 38 3.00 -12.66 -9.04
C GLN A 38 2.25 -11.33 -8.86
N GLN A 39 1.19 -11.31 -8.06
CA GLN A 39 0.45 -10.07 -7.79
C GLN A 39 1.28 -9.13 -6.91
N LEU A 40 1.93 -9.65 -5.88
CA LEU A 40 2.83 -8.86 -5.03
C LEU A 40 4.03 -8.34 -5.84
N ASN A 41 4.60 -9.19 -6.70
CA ASN A 41 5.74 -8.82 -7.54
C ASN A 41 5.40 -7.72 -8.56
N ALA A 42 4.21 -7.79 -9.18
CA ALA A 42 3.73 -6.72 -10.06
C ALA A 42 3.57 -5.38 -9.31
N MET A 43 3.19 -5.41 -8.03
CA MET A 43 3.11 -4.20 -7.21
C MET A 43 4.49 -3.65 -6.84
N THR A 44 5.44 -4.52 -6.47
CA THR A 44 6.80 -4.11 -6.11
C THR A 44 7.62 -3.62 -7.29
N ASN A 45 7.34 -4.09 -8.51
CA ASN A 45 7.93 -3.56 -9.75
C ASN A 45 7.31 -2.24 -10.22
N GLY A 46 6.18 -1.82 -9.64
CA GLY A 46 5.46 -0.61 -10.06
C GLY A 46 4.52 -0.80 -11.25
N ASP A 47 4.31 -2.03 -11.73
CA ASP A 47 3.32 -2.33 -12.78
C ASP A 47 1.89 -2.10 -12.29
N ARG A 48 1.67 -2.18 -10.97
CA ARG A 48 0.38 -1.92 -10.31
C ARG A 48 0.56 -1.14 -9.02
N PRO A 49 -0.39 -0.29 -8.64
CA PRO A 49 -0.38 0.35 -7.33
C PRO A 49 -0.52 -0.70 -6.21
N PHE A 50 0.10 -0.42 -5.06
CA PHE A 50 -0.05 -1.27 -3.88
C PHE A 50 -1.50 -1.28 -3.41
N SER A 51 -2.03 -2.48 -3.15
CA SER A 51 -3.32 -2.63 -2.49
C SER A 51 -3.24 -2.18 -1.03
N GLU A 52 -4.33 -1.63 -0.50
CA GLU A 52 -4.46 -1.29 0.92
C GLU A 52 -4.11 -2.45 1.85
N LYS A 53 -4.41 -3.70 1.46
CA LYS A 53 -4.02 -4.89 2.25
C LYS A 53 -2.51 -5.01 2.41
N VAL A 54 -1.76 -4.78 1.33
CA VAL A 54 -0.29 -4.83 1.33
C VAL A 54 0.27 -3.67 2.13
N LEU A 55 -0.28 -2.47 1.96
CA LEU A 55 0.14 -1.28 2.70
C LEU A 55 -0.13 -1.44 4.20
N ASN A 56 -1.32 -1.90 4.59
CA ASN A 56 -1.66 -2.14 5.99
C ASN A 56 -0.78 -3.22 6.62
N ALA A 57 -0.48 -4.32 5.90
CA ALA A 57 0.44 -5.34 6.40
C ALA A 57 1.88 -4.83 6.55
N ALA A 58 2.31 -3.94 5.65
CA ALA A 58 3.58 -3.24 5.76
C ALA A 58 3.59 -2.13 6.83
N GLY A 59 2.51 -1.98 7.61
CA GLY A 59 2.39 -0.95 8.65
C GLY A 59 2.14 0.46 8.12
N VAL A 60 1.87 0.59 6.82
CA VAL A 60 1.50 1.86 6.19
C VAL A 60 -0.01 2.08 6.40
N LYS A 61 -0.35 2.87 7.42
CA LYS A 61 -1.71 3.36 7.60
C LYS A 61 -2.01 4.40 6.52
N VAL A 62 -2.73 3.99 5.50
CA VAL A 62 -3.28 4.93 4.52
C VAL A 62 -4.42 5.66 5.22
N PHE A 63 -4.16 6.89 5.66
CA PHE A 63 -5.25 7.80 6.00
C PHE A 63 -5.83 8.31 4.68
N GLN A 64 -6.83 7.61 4.15
CA GLN A 64 -7.64 8.15 3.08
C GLN A 64 -8.67 9.07 3.74
N PRO A 65 -8.64 10.40 3.51
CA PRO A 65 -9.71 11.25 3.98
C PRO A 65 -11.03 10.70 3.39
N PRO A 66 -12.12 10.67 4.18
CA PRO A 66 -13.41 10.25 3.66
C PRO A 66 -13.72 11.08 2.40
N PRO A 67 -14.35 10.48 1.37
CA PRO A 67 -14.76 11.25 0.19
C PRO A 67 -15.56 12.44 0.71
N GLU A 68 -15.13 13.66 0.40
CA GLU A 68 -15.87 14.88 0.73
C GLU A 68 -17.23 14.75 0.05
N TYR A 69 -18.23 14.35 0.82
CA TYR A 69 -19.62 14.35 0.40
C TYR A 69 -20.02 15.82 0.40
N TYR A 70 -19.86 16.51 -0.73
CA TYR A 70 -20.51 17.79 -0.94
C TYR A 70 -22.01 17.48 -1.01
N PRO A 71 -22.86 17.93 -0.06
CA PRO A 71 -24.26 18.03 -0.35
C PRO A 71 -24.35 19.02 -1.53
N MET A 72 -24.69 18.51 -2.71
CA MET A 72 -25.15 19.36 -3.80
C MET A 72 -26.38 20.07 -3.24
N ASP A 73 -26.23 21.36 -2.92
CA ASP A 73 -27.34 22.20 -2.50
C ASP A 73 -28.50 22.00 -3.47
N GLU A 74 -29.66 21.64 -2.90
CA GLU A 74 -30.94 21.59 -3.58
C GLU A 74 -31.20 22.94 -4.26
N ILE A 75 -31.52 22.89 -5.56
CA ILE A 75 -32.05 24.04 -6.32
C ILE A 75 -33.52 23.80 -6.60
#